data_AF-A0AAV5R058-F1
#
_entry.id   AF-A0AAV5R058-F1
#
_cell.length_a   1.000
_cell.length_b   1.000
_cell.length_c   1.000
_cell.angle_alpha   90.00
_cell.angle_beta   90.00
_cell.angle_gamma   90.00
#
_symmetry.space_group_name_H-M   'P 1'
#
loop_
_entity.id
_entity.type
_entity.pdbx_description
1 polymer ?
#
loop_
_entity_poly.entity_id
_entity_poly.type
_entity_poly.pdbx_seq_one_letter_code
_entity_poly.pdbx_strand_id
1 'polypeptide(L)'
;MAQGNLKLAKKKTHRVTKHQKNPKAAAPKIYKVKNVTAKEKQVHKLAKQHQAKLVGNTEKLISSRVGHLEMLKGDRRSLERDERLKQEKAKK
;
A
#
# COMPACT_ATOMS: atom_id res chain seq x y z
N MET A 1 7.70 61.09 43.29
CA MET A 1 6.59 60.99 42.31
C MET A 1 6.39 59.52 41.98
N ALA A 2 5.32 58.90 42.49
CA ALA A 2 5.05 57.48 42.25
C ALA A 2 4.53 57.31 40.82
N GLN A 3 5.35 56.76 39.93
CA GLN A 3 4.89 56.34 38.60
C GLN A 3 3.94 55.15 38.79
N GLY A 4 2.63 55.38 38.67
CA GLY A 4 1.64 54.31 38.68
C GLY A 4 1.86 53.33 37.53
N ASN A 5 1.58 52.05 37.75
CA ASN A 5 1.75 50.99 36.74
C ASN A 5 1.00 51.33 35.44
N LEU A 6 1.76 51.53 34.36
CA LEU A 6 1.24 51.62 33.00
C LEU A 6 0.53 50.30 32.65
N LYS A 7 -0.81 50.34 32.61
CA LYS A 7 -1.61 49.21 32.12
C LYS A 7 -1.34 49.05 30.62
N LEU A 8 -0.42 48.17 30.27
CA LEU A 8 -0.19 47.79 28.87
C LEU A 8 -1.47 47.17 28.31
N ALA A 9 -1.97 47.71 27.20
CA ALA A 9 -3.15 47.19 26.53
C ALA A 9 -2.94 45.71 26.14
N LYS A 10 -4.00 44.89 26.29
CA LYS A 10 -3.96 43.47 25.88
C LYS A 10 -3.59 43.38 24.40
N LYS A 11 -2.57 42.57 24.07
CA LYS A 11 -2.18 42.29 22.68
C LYS A 11 -3.39 41.73 21.93
N LYS A 12 -3.76 42.36 20.81
CA LYS A 12 -4.89 41.92 19.97
C LYS A 12 -4.60 40.51 19.43
N THR A 13 -5.62 39.66 19.36
CA THR A 13 -5.52 38.34 18.73
C THR A 13 -5.15 38.52 17.26
N HIS A 14 -4.03 37.95 16.82
CA HIS A 14 -3.65 38.00 15.41
C HIS A 14 -4.74 37.33 14.55
N ARG A 15 -5.14 38.00 13.47
CA ARG A 15 -6.07 37.45 12.48
C ARG A 15 -5.42 36.21 11.86
N VAL A 16 -5.97 35.03 12.13
CA VAL A 16 -5.58 33.77 11.47
C VAL A 16 -5.80 33.98 9.97
N THR A 17 -4.73 34.06 9.19
CA THR A 17 -4.84 34.27 7.74
C THR A 17 -5.36 32.99 7.09
N LYS A 18 -6.05 33.12 5.95
CA LYS A 18 -6.63 31.99 5.19
C LYS A 18 -5.59 30.93 4.78
N HIS A 19 -4.30 31.26 4.87
CA HIS A 19 -3.16 30.41 4.52
C HIS A 19 -2.47 29.77 5.74
N GLN A 20 -2.97 29.99 6.96
CA GLN A 20 -2.40 29.37 8.16
C GLN A 20 -2.83 27.90 8.23
N LYS A 21 -1.89 26.99 7.91
CA LYS A 21 -2.06 25.53 7.96
C LYS A 21 -1.96 24.97 9.39
N ASN A 22 -2.67 25.55 10.34
CA ASN A 22 -2.80 24.90 11.65
C ASN A 22 -3.82 23.75 11.50
N PRO A 23 -3.43 22.48 11.75
CA PRO A 23 -4.39 21.39 11.71
C PRO A 23 -5.50 21.65 12.74
N LYS A 24 -6.76 21.36 12.37
CA LYS A 24 -7.90 21.39 13.29
C LYS A 24 -7.59 20.50 14.51
N ALA A 25 -8.13 20.83 15.68
CA ALA A 25 -7.90 20.04 16.91
C ALA A 25 -8.25 18.55 16.75
N ALA A 26 -9.26 18.22 15.93
CA ALA A 26 -9.67 16.85 15.60
C ALA A 26 -9.04 16.29 14.30
N ALA A 27 -8.00 16.92 13.76
CA ALA A 27 -7.37 16.42 12.55
C ALA A 27 -6.57 15.14 12.84
N PRO A 28 -6.66 14.10 11.99
CA PRO A 28 -5.90 12.88 12.19
C PRO A 28 -4.40 13.17 12.13
N LYS A 29 -3.66 12.64 13.12
CA LYS A 29 -2.21 12.80 13.19
C LYS A 29 -1.55 11.99 12.08
N ILE A 30 -0.93 12.67 11.12
CA ILE A 30 -0.21 12.00 10.03
C ILE A 30 1.15 11.53 10.55
N TYR A 31 1.27 10.24 10.81
CA TYR A 31 2.54 9.58 11.15
C TYR A 31 3.36 9.30 9.89
N LYS A 32 3.82 10.36 9.21
CA LYS A 32 4.80 10.23 8.14
C LYS A 32 6.17 10.63 8.64
N VAL A 33 7.20 9.95 8.15
CA VAL A 33 8.60 10.34 8.38
C VAL A 33 8.82 11.79 7.93
N LYS A 34 9.41 12.62 8.79
CA LYS A 34 9.61 14.06 8.52
C LYS A 34 10.69 14.29 7.45
N ASN A 35 11.69 13.42 7.41
CA ASN A 35 12.82 13.50 6.49
C ASN A 35 12.79 12.26 5.60
N VAL A 36 12.24 12.41 4.40
CA VAL A 36 12.37 11.39 3.34
C VAL A 36 13.52 11.84 2.44
N THR A 37 14.51 10.97 2.26
CA THR A 37 15.65 11.29 1.39
C THR A 37 15.20 11.37 -0.07
N ALA A 38 15.93 12.12 -0.91
CA ALA A 38 15.62 12.21 -2.33
C ALA A 38 15.66 10.83 -3.02
N LYS A 39 16.57 9.96 -2.58
CA LYS A 39 16.70 8.58 -3.06
C LYS A 39 15.45 7.74 -2.75
N GLU A 40 14.96 7.79 -1.51
CA GLU A 40 13.73 7.06 -1.11
C GLU A 40 12.51 7.48 -1.94
N LYS A 41 12.37 8.78 -2.23
CA LYS A 41 11.28 9.27 -3.11
C LYS A 41 11.37 8.70 -4.52
N GLN A 42 12.58 8.63 -5.07
CA GLN A 42 12.82 8.06 -6.40
C GLN A 42 12.52 6.56 -6.42
N VAL A 43 13.00 5.82 -5.42
CA VAL A 43 12.72 4.38 -5.27
C VAL A 43 11.21 4.13 -5.17
N HIS A 44 10.50 4.90 -4.36
CA HIS A 44 9.04 4.75 -4.24
C HIS A 44 8.31 5.08 -5.55
N LYS A 45 8.79 6.08 -6.30
CA LYS A 45 8.23 6.42 -7.63
C LYS A 45 8.42 5.28 -8.62
N LEU A 46 9.64 4.72 -8.68
CA LEU A 46 9.96 3.59 -9.54
C LEU A 46 9.16 2.34 -9.15
N ALA A 47 9.06 2.03 -7.84
CA ALA A 47 8.25 0.93 -7.35
C ALA A 47 6.80 1.08 -7.81
N LYS A 48 6.18 2.26 -7.63
CA LYS A 48 4.80 2.51 -8.08
C LYS A 48 4.62 2.35 -9.59
N GLN A 49 5.59 2.79 -10.40
CA GLN A 49 5.53 2.69 -11.85
C GLN A 49 5.67 1.24 -12.36
N HIS A 50 6.53 0.45 -11.71
CA HIS A 50 6.87 -0.88 -12.20
C HIS A 50 6.11 -2.03 -11.52
N GLN A 51 5.43 -1.78 -10.38
CA GLN A 51 4.68 -2.80 -9.65
C GLN A 51 3.65 -3.52 -10.54
N ALA A 52 2.81 -2.76 -11.26
CA ALA A 52 1.76 -3.34 -12.09
C ALA A 52 2.33 -4.19 -13.24
N LYS A 53 3.44 -3.73 -13.84
CA LYS A 53 4.12 -4.46 -14.92
C LYS A 53 4.78 -5.75 -14.40
N LEU A 54 5.39 -5.70 -13.20
CA LEU A 54 5.98 -6.88 -12.56
C LEU A 54 4.91 -7.94 -12.29
N VAL A 55 3.79 -7.54 -11.68
CA VAL A 55 2.67 -8.45 -11.38
C VAL A 55 2.14 -9.10 -12.66
N GLY A 56 1.80 -8.32 -13.67
CA GLY A 56 1.28 -8.86 -14.95
C GLY A 56 2.28 -9.78 -15.65
N ASN A 57 3.57 -9.48 -15.63
CA ASN A 57 4.61 -10.35 -16.19
C ASN A 57 4.74 -11.67 -15.41
N THR A 58 4.68 -11.61 -14.07
CA THR A 58 4.73 -12.81 -13.22
C THR A 58 3.49 -13.68 -13.40
N GLU A 59 2.30 -13.08 -13.49
CA GLU A 59 1.06 -13.80 -13.76
C GLU A 59 1.12 -14.50 -15.12
N LYS A 60 1.58 -13.80 -16.17
CA LYS A 60 1.74 -14.39 -17.50
C LYS A 60 2.71 -15.58 -17.50
N LEU A 61 3.84 -15.46 -16.79
CA LEU A 61 4.84 -16.52 -16.69
C LEU A 61 4.33 -17.73 -15.89
N ILE A 62 3.56 -17.49 -14.82
CA ILE A 62 2.91 -18.55 -14.06
C ILE A 62 1.88 -19.25 -14.94
N SER A 63 1.00 -18.52 -15.61
CA SER A 63 -0.02 -19.10 -16.51
C SER A 63 0.59 -19.90 -17.66
N SER A 64 1.69 -19.43 -18.27
CA SER A 64 2.35 -20.19 -19.33
C SER A 64 2.97 -21.49 -18.82
N ARG A 65 3.55 -21.47 -17.61
CA ARG A 65 4.10 -22.69 -16.99
C ARG A 65 3.00 -23.66 -16.57
N VAL A 66 1.95 -23.17 -15.94
CA VAL A 66 0.81 -23.99 -15.49
C VAL A 66 0.12 -24.63 -16.70
N GLY A 67 -0.22 -23.86 -17.73
CA GLY A 67 -0.85 -24.42 -18.94
C GLY A 67 0.04 -25.44 -19.67
N HIS A 68 1.36 -25.20 -19.72
CA HIS A 68 2.28 -26.21 -20.29
C HIS A 68 2.33 -27.49 -19.44
N LEU A 69 2.32 -27.36 -18.10
CA LEU A 69 2.30 -28.49 -17.19
C LEU A 69 0.98 -29.27 -17.26
N GLU A 70 -0.15 -28.58 -17.43
CA GLU A 70 -1.46 -29.18 -17.66
C GLU A 70 -1.48 -30.02 -18.95
N MET A 71 -0.86 -29.53 -20.03
CA MET A 71 -0.73 -30.33 -21.26
C MET A 71 0.16 -31.56 -21.09
N LEU A 72 1.25 -31.46 -20.33
CA LEU A 72 2.20 -32.58 -20.17
C LEU A 72 1.74 -33.62 -19.14
N LYS A 73 1.17 -33.17 -18.02
CA LYS A 73 0.85 -34.02 -16.86
C LYS A 73 -0.64 -34.25 -16.67
N GLY A 74 -1.49 -33.45 -17.34
CA GLY A 74 -2.94 -33.43 -17.13
C GLY A 74 -3.35 -32.48 -16.00
N ASP A 75 -4.61 -32.06 -16.04
CA ASP A 75 -5.22 -31.23 -14.99
C ASP A 75 -5.32 -32.00 -13.67
N ARG A 76 -5.17 -31.29 -12.54
CA ARG A 76 -5.33 -31.90 -11.22
C ARG A 76 -6.66 -32.63 -11.05
N ARG A 77 -7.75 -32.04 -11.58
CA ARG A 77 -9.11 -32.60 -11.47
C ARG A 77 -9.29 -33.89 -12.26
N SER A 78 -8.66 -34.01 -13.44
CA SER A 78 -8.73 -35.26 -14.20
C SER A 78 -7.89 -36.34 -13.53
N LEU A 79 -6.69 -36.00 -13.06
CA LEU A 79 -5.83 -36.93 -12.32
C LEU A 79 -6.52 -37.47 -11.05
N GLU A 80 -7.12 -36.59 -10.24
CA GLU A 80 -7.86 -37.00 -9.03
C GLU A 80 -9.06 -37.90 -9.35
N ARG A 81 -9.77 -37.62 -10.46
CA ARG A 81 -10.87 -38.47 -10.93
C ARG A 81 -10.36 -39.83 -11.38
N ASP A 82 -9.28 -39.87 -12.15
CA ASP A 82 -8.70 -41.11 -12.67
C ASP A 82 -8.14 -41.98 -11.54
N GLU A 83 -7.51 -41.37 -10.53
CA GLU A 83 -7.05 -42.04 -9.31
C GLU A 83 -8.22 -42.65 -8.54
N ARG A 84 -9.30 -41.89 -8.35
CA ARG A 84 -10.51 -42.39 -7.69
C ARG A 84 -11.13 -43.58 -8.43
N LEU A 85 -11.26 -43.48 -9.76
CA LEU A 85 -11.78 -44.57 -10.60
C LEU A 85 -10.89 -45.81 -10.56
N LYS A 86 -9.55 -45.64 -10.53
CA LYS A 86 -8.61 -46.76 -10.36
C LYS A 86 -8.77 -47.43 -8.99
N GLN A 87 -8.92 -46.65 -7.92
CA GLN A 87 -9.14 -47.20 -6.58
C GLN A 87 -10.47 -47.95 -6.45
N GLU A 88 -11.55 -47.43 -7.03
CA GLU A 88 -12.85 -48.10 -7.05
C GLU A 88 -12.81 -49.42 -7.84
N LYS A 89 -12.07 -49.46 -8.97
CA LYS A 89 -11.83 -50.71 -9.72
C LYS A 89 -10.96 -51.71 -8.94
N ALA A 90 -9.96 -51.24 -8.20
CA ALA A 90 -9.08 -52.11 -7.42
C ALA A 90 -9.76 -52.71 -6.17
N LYS A 91 -10.82 -52.08 -5.67
CA LYS A 91 -11.63 -52.57 -4.54
C LYS A 91 -12.72 -53.58 -4.96
N LYS A 92 -13.00 -53.69 -6.25
CA LYS A 92 -14.04 -54.56 -6.81
C LYS A 92 -13.42 -55.84 -7.35
#